data_AF-A0A6P6FYJ1-F1
#
_entry.id   AF-A0A6P6FYJ1-F1
#
_cell.length_a   1.000
_cell.length_b   1.000
_cell.length_c   1.000
_cell.angle_alpha   90.00
_cell.angle_beta   90.00
_cell.angle_gamma   90.00
#
_symmetry.space_group_name_H-M   'P 1'
#
loop_
_entity.id
_entity.type
_entity.pdbx_description
1 polymer ?
#
loop_
_entity_poly.entity_id
_entity_poly.type
_entity_poly.pdbx_seq_one_letter_code
_entity_poly.pdbx_strand_id
1 'polypeptide(L)'
;MKKRKTSSDSKVLVRYDHLHTVARNHHRKPPITQYVEPFFIRPLPPPEDPDQQVIELNEIVDAFHHNVWWTGVVINVVGDKYYVEFKNPPDILELVRSQIRLHWNWVQGTWNRPQKHQKTTRSSLFNPGEAIEVNLENELPCIVWSLAIFLGEVRPYKFLVQSKNSKIEGEGFHKISVKLHQIRPHPPLAEVKFDVFEKVDAFDGLGWWVGVIT
;
A
#
# COMPACT_ATOMS: atom_id res chain seq x y z
N MET A 1 -43.76 -40.30 0.62
CA MET A 1 -42.82 -39.32 1.22
C MET A 1 -41.90 -38.78 0.12
N LYS A 2 -41.91 -37.46 -0.13
CA LYS A 2 -41.09 -36.80 -1.17
C LYS A 2 -39.63 -36.70 -0.71
N LYS A 3 -38.71 -36.97 -1.66
CA LYS A 3 -37.25 -37.00 -1.56
C LYS A 3 -36.66 -35.73 -0.92
N ARG A 4 -35.67 -35.90 -0.05
CA ARG A 4 -34.54 -34.95 0.06
C ARG A 4 -33.42 -35.48 -0.84
N LYS A 5 -33.31 -34.91 -2.04
CA LYS A 5 -32.06 -34.97 -2.81
C LYS A 5 -31.06 -34.10 -2.05
N THR A 6 -30.01 -34.69 -1.51
CA THR A 6 -28.85 -33.96 -1.05
C THR A 6 -28.29 -33.17 -2.23
N SER A 7 -28.20 -31.85 -2.06
CA SER A 7 -27.67 -30.91 -3.05
C SER A 7 -26.35 -31.42 -3.61
N SER A 8 -26.21 -31.46 -4.94
CA SER A 8 -25.02 -32.01 -5.57
C SER A 8 -23.78 -31.21 -5.20
N ASP A 9 -22.79 -31.91 -4.68
CA ASP A 9 -21.43 -31.46 -4.37
C ASP A 9 -20.62 -31.23 -5.65
N SER A 10 -21.13 -30.41 -6.57
CA SER A 10 -20.50 -30.17 -7.87
C SER A 10 -19.50 -29.01 -7.74
N LYS A 11 -18.25 -29.35 -7.42
CA LYS A 11 -17.12 -28.42 -7.55
C LYS A 11 -17.00 -27.95 -9.00
N VAL A 12 -16.59 -26.70 -9.18
CA VAL A 12 -16.40 -26.08 -10.50
C VAL A 12 -14.92 -26.14 -10.86
N LEU A 13 -14.61 -26.49 -12.10
CA LEU A 13 -13.23 -26.49 -12.60
C LEU A 13 -12.82 -25.06 -12.98
N VAL A 14 -11.84 -24.49 -12.26
CA VAL A 14 -11.36 -23.12 -12.46
C VAL A 14 -9.92 -23.15 -12.95
N ARG A 15 -9.63 -22.43 -14.04
CA ARG A 15 -8.26 -22.18 -14.54
C ARG A 15 -7.82 -20.79 -14.11
N TYR A 16 -6.63 -20.69 -13.52
CA TYR A 16 -6.05 -19.44 -13.02
C TYR A 16 -5.00 -18.93 -14.00
N ASP A 17 -5.35 -17.93 -14.81
CA ASP A 17 -4.50 -17.48 -15.92
C ASP A 17 -3.09 -17.00 -15.50
N HIS A 18 -2.95 -16.51 -14.27
CA HIS A 18 -1.69 -15.96 -13.75
C HIS A 18 -1.03 -16.80 -12.63
N LEU A 19 -1.64 -17.94 -12.26
CA LEU A 19 -1.06 -18.86 -11.28
C LEU A 19 -0.44 -20.04 -12.02
N HIS A 20 0.87 -20.23 -11.87
CA HIS A 20 1.62 -21.28 -12.55
C HIS A 20 2.15 -22.32 -11.57
N THR A 21 2.32 -23.56 -12.01
CA THR A 21 2.90 -24.64 -11.17
C THR A 21 4.36 -24.33 -10.80
N VAL A 22 4.95 -24.97 -9.78
CA VAL A 22 6.41 -24.86 -9.51
C VAL A 22 7.16 -25.90 -10.36
N ALA A 23 8.24 -25.55 -11.06
CA ALA A 23 9.13 -26.53 -11.73
C ALA A 23 10.55 -26.17 -11.39
N ARG A 24 11.37 -27.21 -11.44
CA ARG A 24 12.80 -27.14 -11.19
C ARG A 24 13.58 -26.45 -12.32
N ASN A 25 12.96 -26.12 -13.47
CA ASN A 25 13.66 -25.67 -14.69
C ASN A 25 13.00 -24.42 -15.32
N HIS A 26 13.81 -23.61 -16.03
CA HIS A 26 13.52 -22.26 -16.57
C HIS A 26 12.47 -22.12 -17.70
N HIS A 27 11.53 -23.05 -17.88
CA HIS A 27 10.48 -22.93 -18.92
C HIS A 27 9.19 -22.30 -18.38
N ARG A 28 8.52 -21.47 -19.20
CA ARG A 28 7.20 -20.90 -18.91
C ARG A 28 6.16 -22.02 -18.87
N LYS A 29 5.35 -22.04 -17.81
CA LYS A 29 4.47 -23.18 -17.48
C LYS A 29 3.01 -22.95 -17.84
N PRO A 30 2.25 -24.05 -17.99
CA PRO A 30 0.80 -23.94 -18.11
C PRO A 30 0.18 -23.33 -16.83
N PRO A 31 -0.93 -22.59 -16.97
CA PRO A 31 -1.77 -22.14 -15.86
C PRO A 31 -2.27 -23.30 -14.99
N ILE A 32 -2.48 -23.05 -13.70
CA ILE A 32 -3.07 -24.02 -12.77
C ILE A 32 -4.57 -24.15 -13.05
N THR A 33 -5.07 -25.38 -13.06
CA THR A 33 -6.50 -25.70 -13.10
C THR A 33 -6.86 -26.59 -11.91
N GLN A 34 -7.89 -26.23 -11.14
CA GLN A 34 -8.33 -27.02 -9.99
C GLN A 34 -9.84 -26.95 -9.78
N TYR A 35 -10.38 -27.93 -9.06
CA TYR A 35 -11.77 -27.94 -8.62
C TYR A 35 -11.97 -27.06 -7.40
N VAL A 36 -12.85 -26.08 -7.50
CA VAL A 36 -13.15 -25.09 -6.47
C VAL A 36 -14.61 -25.22 -6.05
N GLU A 37 -14.88 -25.17 -4.76
CA GLU A 37 -16.27 -25.17 -4.28
C GLU A 37 -16.96 -23.85 -4.67
N PRO A 38 -18.24 -23.88 -5.08
CA PRO A 38 -18.95 -22.67 -5.49
C PRO A 38 -18.91 -21.52 -4.47
N PHE A 39 -18.79 -21.83 -3.18
CA PHE A 39 -18.68 -20.84 -2.11
C PHE A 39 -17.40 -19.99 -2.17
N PHE A 40 -16.31 -20.50 -2.78
CA PHE A 40 -15.06 -19.76 -2.99
C PHE A 40 -15.02 -19.02 -4.33
N ILE A 41 -16.13 -19.02 -5.07
CA ILE A 41 -16.24 -18.35 -6.36
C ILE A 41 -17.19 -17.16 -6.20
N ARG A 42 -16.76 -16.01 -6.72
CA ARG A 42 -17.62 -14.84 -6.90
C ARG A 42 -17.58 -14.42 -8.38
N PRO A 43 -18.63 -13.77 -8.90
CA PRO A 43 -18.57 -13.17 -10.23
C PRO A 43 -17.45 -12.11 -10.31
N LEU A 44 -17.26 -11.51 -11.47
CA LEU A 44 -16.48 -10.28 -11.54
C LEU A 44 -17.28 -9.13 -10.91
N PRO A 45 -16.60 -8.14 -10.29
CA PRO A 45 -17.26 -6.92 -9.85
C PRO A 45 -17.93 -6.22 -11.05
N PRO A 46 -18.93 -5.35 -10.80
CA PRO A 46 -19.59 -4.61 -11.87
C PRO A 46 -18.55 -3.88 -12.72
N PRO A 47 -18.71 -3.84 -14.06
CA PRO A 47 -17.77 -3.17 -14.93
C PRO A 47 -17.67 -1.69 -14.54
N GLU A 48 -16.44 -1.19 -14.45
CA GLU A 48 -16.20 0.23 -14.27
C GLU A 48 -16.47 0.91 -15.61
N ASP A 49 -17.32 1.94 -15.61
CA ASP A 49 -17.40 2.84 -16.75
C ASP A 49 -16.09 3.65 -16.79
N PRO A 50 -15.29 3.53 -17.87
CA PRO A 50 -14.01 4.23 -18.00
C PRO A 50 -14.12 5.75 -17.84
N ASP A 51 -15.27 6.32 -18.14
CA ASP A 51 -15.51 7.77 -18.14
C ASP A 51 -16.16 8.28 -16.84
N GLN A 52 -16.73 7.40 -15.99
CA GLN A 52 -17.58 7.85 -14.87
C GLN A 52 -16.97 7.72 -13.47
N GLN A 53 -15.85 7.03 -13.28
CA GLN A 53 -15.27 6.88 -11.94
C GLN A 53 -13.78 7.23 -11.91
N VAL A 54 -13.53 8.53 -11.74
CA VAL A 54 -12.25 9.04 -11.24
C VAL A 54 -12.01 8.38 -9.88
N ILE A 55 -10.94 7.60 -9.78
CA ILE A 55 -10.52 7.07 -8.48
C ILE A 55 -9.87 8.23 -7.74
N GLU A 56 -10.44 8.58 -6.61
CA GLU A 56 -9.99 9.70 -5.82
C GLU A 56 -9.28 9.22 -4.55
N LEU A 57 -8.68 10.19 -3.89
CA LEU A 57 -8.11 10.01 -2.58
C LEU A 57 -9.12 9.44 -1.57
N ASN A 58 -8.64 8.55 -0.71
CA ASN A 58 -9.39 7.81 0.30
C ASN A 58 -10.40 6.79 -0.24
N GLU A 59 -10.46 6.58 -1.55
CA GLU A 59 -11.18 5.44 -2.11
C GLU A 59 -10.53 4.12 -1.68
N ILE A 60 -11.38 3.14 -1.40
CA ILE A 60 -10.94 1.76 -1.16
C ILE A 60 -10.88 1.09 -2.52
N VAL A 61 -9.73 0.53 -2.84
CA VAL A 61 -9.43 -0.07 -4.15
C VAL A 61 -8.95 -1.50 -3.99
N ASP A 62 -9.17 -2.32 -5.01
CA ASP A 62 -8.38 -3.52 -5.24
C ASP A 62 -7.20 -3.14 -6.15
N ALA A 63 -5.99 -3.42 -5.70
CA ALA A 63 -4.76 -3.21 -6.44
C ALA A 63 -4.21 -4.55 -6.96
N PHE A 64 -3.86 -4.59 -8.25
CA PHE A 64 -3.31 -5.77 -8.89
C PHE A 64 -1.79 -5.81 -8.71
N HIS A 65 -1.32 -6.71 -7.86
CA HIS A 65 0.10 -6.88 -7.57
C HIS A 65 0.42 -8.37 -7.38
N HIS A 66 1.55 -8.82 -7.94
CA HIS A 66 1.96 -10.23 -7.97
C HIS A 66 0.84 -11.18 -8.41
N ASN A 67 0.11 -10.82 -9.47
CA ASN A 67 -0.97 -11.63 -10.05
C ASN A 67 -2.20 -11.84 -9.16
N VAL A 68 -2.36 -11.03 -8.11
CA VAL A 68 -3.47 -11.10 -7.17
C VAL A 68 -4.02 -9.69 -6.95
N TRP A 69 -5.32 -9.60 -6.64
CA TRP A 69 -5.97 -8.35 -6.24
C TRP A 69 -5.91 -8.21 -4.72
N TRP A 70 -5.28 -7.14 -4.25
CA TRP A 70 -5.10 -6.79 -2.83
C TRP A 70 -5.96 -5.58 -2.49
N THR A 71 -6.74 -5.65 -1.42
CA THR A 71 -7.54 -4.51 -0.97
C THR A 71 -6.65 -3.49 -0.25
N GLY A 72 -6.71 -2.24 -0.70
CA GLY A 72 -5.95 -1.12 -0.14
C GLY A 72 -6.73 0.19 -0.20
N VAL A 73 -6.10 1.27 0.24
CA VAL A 73 -6.71 2.61 0.25
C VAL A 73 -5.82 3.56 -0.55
N VAL A 74 -6.41 4.32 -1.46
CA VAL A 74 -5.69 5.37 -2.18
C VAL A 74 -5.32 6.47 -1.18
N ILE A 75 -4.02 6.66 -0.97
CA ILE A 75 -3.47 7.68 -0.09
C ILE A 75 -2.88 8.86 -0.86
N ASN A 76 -2.71 8.75 -2.18
CA ASN A 76 -2.31 9.87 -3.02
C ASN A 76 -2.59 9.61 -4.51
N VAL A 77 -2.76 10.68 -5.29
CA VAL A 77 -2.84 10.66 -6.75
C VAL A 77 -1.94 11.77 -7.30
N VAL A 78 -1.00 11.41 -8.18
CA VAL A 78 -0.06 12.35 -8.82
C VAL A 78 -0.03 12.08 -10.32
N GLY A 79 -0.64 12.95 -11.11
CA GLY A 79 -0.81 12.69 -12.54
C GLY A 79 -1.67 11.46 -12.76
N ASP A 80 -1.11 10.44 -13.41
CA ASP A 80 -1.73 9.14 -13.69
C ASP A 80 -1.32 8.03 -12.69
N LYS A 81 -0.52 8.38 -11.68
CA LYS A 81 -0.01 7.47 -10.65
C LYS A 81 -0.85 7.53 -9.38
N TYR A 82 -1.14 6.35 -8.84
CA TYR A 82 -1.90 6.14 -7.61
C TYR A 82 -1.01 5.49 -6.57
N TYR A 83 -1.05 5.99 -5.34
CA TYR A 83 -0.33 5.43 -4.22
C TYR A 83 -1.34 4.75 -3.30
N VAL A 84 -1.23 3.43 -3.17
CA VAL A 84 -2.18 2.60 -2.43
C VAL A 84 -1.50 2.01 -1.20
N GLU A 85 -2.05 2.28 -0.01
CA GLU A 85 -1.58 1.73 1.26
C GLU A 85 -2.35 0.44 1.59
N PHE A 86 -1.61 -0.60 1.94
CA PHE A 86 -2.13 -1.89 2.40
C PHE A 86 -1.95 -2.00 3.92
N LYS A 87 -2.90 -2.66 4.58
CA LYS A 87 -2.84 -2.87 6.04
C LYS A 87 -2.09 -4.14 6.42
N ASN A 88 -2.06 -5.16 5.57
CA ASN A 88 -1.50 -6.46 5.89
C ASN A 88 -0.97 -7.20 4.65
N PRO A 89 0.37 -7.27 4.46
CA PRO A 89 1.38 -6.55 5.23
C PRO A 89 1.26 -5.02 5.05
N PRO A 90 1.72 -4.19 6.01
CA PRO A 90 1.83 -2.75 5.81
C PRO A 90 2.80 -2.44 4.67
N ASP A 91 2.29 -1.84 3.60
CA ASP A 91 3.09 -1.45 2.43
C ASP A 91 2.40 -0.33 1.63
N ILE A 92 3.14 0.37 0.79
CA ILE A 92 2.63 1.38 -0.14
C ILE A 92 3.14 1.07 -1.55
N LEU A 93 2.22 0.87 -2.50
CA LEU A 93 2.57 0.67 -3.91
C LEU A 93 2.20 1.87 -4.76
N GLU A 94 3.11 2.27 -5.65
CA GLU A 94 2.83 3.13 -6.79
C GLU A 94 2.26 2.29 -7.93
N LEU A 95 1.08 2.66 -8.43
CA LEU A 95 0.32 1.91 -9.42
C LEU A 95 -0.25 2.84 -10.48
N VAL A 96 -0.47 2.32 -11.68
CA VAL A 96 -1.21 3.04 -12.74
C VAL A 96 -2.69 2.64 -12.75
N ARG A 97 -3.53 3.40 -13.47
CA ARG A 97 -4.98 3.18 -13.54
C ARG A 97 -5.38 1.75 -13.92
N SER A 98 -4.62 1.08 -14.78
CA SER A 98 -4.89 -0.31 -15.21
C SER A 98 -4.59 -1.37 -14.14
N GLN A 99 -3.85 -1.00 -13.10
CA GLN A 99 -3.48 -1.87 -11.98
C GLN A 99 -4.37 -1.65 -10.75
N ILE A 100 -5.35 -0.76 -10.82
CA ILE A 100 -6.28 -0.48 -9.73
C ILE A 100 -7.72 -0.53 -10.23
N ARG A 101 -8.62 -0.94 -9.35
CA ARG A 101 -10.07 -0.86 -9.54
C ARG A 101 -10.71 -0.53 -8.20
N LEU A 102 -11.90 0.06 -8.21
CA LEU A 102 -12.67 0.29 -7.00
C LEU A 102 -12.98 -1.03 -6.30
N HIS A 103 -12.86 -1.03 -4.98
CA HIS A 103 -13.15 -2.21 -4.18
C HIS A 103 -14.65 -2.43 -4.06
N TRP A 104 -15.07 -3.68 -4.22
CA TRP A 104 -16.45 -4.12 -3.99
C TRP A 104 -16.48 -5.31 -3.04
N ASN A 105 -17.38 -5.24 -2.07
CA ASN A 105 -17.67 -6.34 -1.17
C ASN A 105 -18.69 -7.28 -1.81
N TRP A 106 -18.39 -8.57 -1.85
CA TRP A 106 -19.34 -9.60 -2.25
C TRP A 106 -20.01 -10.16 -0.99
N VAL A 107 -21.24 -9.74 -0.71
CA VAL A 107 -21.97 -10.12 0.51
C VAL A 107 -23.34 -10.63 0.11
N GLN A 108 -23.68 -11.84 0.55
CA GLN A 108 -24.99 -12.47 0.32
C GLN A 108 -25.43 -12.45 -1.16
N GLY A 109 -24.49 -12.67 -2.08
CA GLY A 109 -24.78 -12.73 -3.51
C GLY A 109 -24.96 -11.37 -4.20
N THR A 110 -24.64 -10.27 -3.51
CA THR A 110 -24.74 -8.91 -4.06
C THR A 110 -23.43 -8.15 -3.89
N TRP A 111 -23.10 -7.33 -4.89
CA TRP A 111 -21.98 -6.40 -4.85
C TRP A 111 -22.35 -5.13 -4.09
N ASN A 112 -21.56 -4.79 -3.07
CA ASN A 112 -21.76 -3.59 -2.26
C ASN A 112 -20.52 -2.71 -2.29
N ARG A 113 -20.70 -1.42 -2.56
CA ARG A 113 -19.62 -0.44 -2.50
C ARG A 113 -19.40 -0.02 -1.05
N PRO A 114 -18.17 -0.18 -0.50
CA PRO A 114 -17.89 0.34 0.82
C PRO A 114 -17.92 1.87 0.78
N GLN A 115 -18.20 2.49 1.93
CA GLN A 115 -17.99 3.93 2.06
C GLN A 115 -16.49 4.24 1.93
N LYS A 116 -16.17 5.41 1.37
CA LYS A 116 -14.79 5.93 1.34
C LYS A 116 -14.18 5.79 2.74
N HIS A 117 -12.91 5.41 2.80
CA HIS A 117 -12.26 5.28 4.09
C HIS A 117 -12.17 6.67 4.72
N GLN A 118 -12.91 6.88 5.82
CA GLN A 118 -12.78 8.10 6.61
C GLN A 118 -11.44 8.02 7.35
N LYS A 119 -10.36 8.38 6.65
CA LYS A 119 -9.08 8.65 7.29
C LYS A 119 -9.00 10.13 7.59
N THR A 120 -8.81 10.41 8.86
CA THR A 120 -8.19 11.61 9.36
C THR A 120 -6.89 11.83 8.56
N THR A 121 -6.78 12.94 7.83
CA THR A 121 -5.58 13.32 7.06
C THR A 121 -4.32 13.03 7.87
N ARG A 122 -3.18 12.54 7.33
CA ARG A 122 -2.01 12.28 8.22
C ARG A 122 -1.53 13.52 8.99
N SER A 123 -1.96 14.74 8.65
CA SER A 123 -1.79 15.91 9.55
C SER A 123 -2.36 15.71 10.95
N SER A 124 -3.44 14.94 11.08
CA SER A 124 -4.01 14.58 12.38
C SER A 124 -3.26 13.46 13.10
N LEU A 125 -2.36 12.76 12.40
CA LEU A 125 -1.49 11.75 13.02
C LEU A 125 -0.27 12.38 13.68
N PHE A 126 0.04 13.65 13.38
CA PHE A 126 1.23 14.33 13.86
C PHE A 126 0.89 15.64 14.55
N ASN A 127 1.57 15.92 15.64
CA ASN A 127 1.47 17.21 16.31
C ASN A 127 2.58 18.15 15.81
N PRO A 128 2.33 19.47 15.67
CA PRO A 128 3.40 20.42 15.42
C PRO A 128 4.53 20.28 16.46
N GLY A 129 5.77 20.14 16.00
CA GLY A 129 6.94 19.85 16.82
C GLY A 129 7.30 18.36 16.93
N GLU A 130 6.46 17.45 16.43
CA GLU A 130 6.71 16.01 16.45
C GLU A 130 7.82 15.61 15.48
N ALA A 131 8.72 14.72 15.92
CA ALA A 131 9.71 14.10 15.06
C ALA A 131 9.03 13.10 14.11
N ILE A 132 9.27 13.27 12.82
CA ILE A 132 8.77 12.42 11.75
C ILE A 132 9.91 12.08 10.80
N GLU A 133 9.67 11.16 9.89
CA GLU A 133 10.57 10.89 8.79
C GLU A 133 9.97 11.43 7.48
N VAL A 134 10.83 11.98 6.63
CA VAL A 134 10.43 12.58 5.35
C VAL A 134 11.26 12.07 4.19
N ASN A 135 10.63 11.86 3.04
CA ASN A 135 11.30 11.53 1.80
C ASN A 135 11.34 12.75 0.87
N LEU A 136 12.52 13.36 0.73
CA LEU A 136 12.75 14.53 -0.12
C LEU A 136 13.14 14.18 -1.56
N GLU A 137 13.31 12.89 -1.88
CA GLU A 137 13.67 12.42 -3.21
C GLU A 137 12.42 12.01 -3.99
N ASN A 138 12.01 12.86 -4.93
CA ASN A 138 10.80 12.62 -5.74
C ASN A 138 10.98 11.41 -6.70
N GLU A 139 12.21 11.12 -7.12
CA GLU A 139 12.52 10.02 -8.05
C GLU A 139 12.59 8.65 -7.36
N LEU A 140 12.71 8.61 -6.03
CA LEU A 140 12.82 7.38 -5.23
C LEU A 140 11.89 7.44 -4.01
N PRO A 141 10.56 7.39 -4.22
CA PRO A 141 9.54 7.68 -3.20
C PRO A 141 9.53 6.74 -1.98
N CYS A 142 10.35 5.69 -1.94
CA CYS A 142 10.40 4.71 -0.85
C CYS A 142 11.79 4.42 -0.25
N ILE A 143 12.89 4.94 -0.80
CA ILE A 143 14.24 4.45 -0.46
C ILE A 143 14.93 5.27 0.63
N VAL A 144 14.80 6.60 0.60
CA VAL A 144 15.53 7.48 1.52
C VAL A 144 14.55 8.28 2.37
N TRP A 145 14.48 7.94 3.65
CA TRP A 145 13.71 8.64 4.67
C TRP A 145 14.67 9.34 5.63
N SER A 146 14.49 10.64 5.82
CA SER A 146 15.35 11.47 6.66
C SER A 146 14.56 12.08 7.80
N LEU A 147 15.22 12.29 8.94
CA LEU A 147 14.59 12.94 10.09
C LEU A 147 14.12 14.36 9.76
N ALA A 148 12.92 14.69 10.24
CA ALA A 148 12.35 16.02 10.18
C ALA A 148 11.45 16.31 11.37
N ILE A 149 11.15 17.58 11.57
CA ILE A 149 10.14 18.04 12.52
C ILE A 149 8.88 18.44 11.74
N PHE A 150 7.73 17.89 12.12
CA PHE A 150 6.45 18.30 11.55
C PHE A 150 6.09 19.70 12.05
N LEU A 151 5.80 20.63 11.14
CA LEU A 151 5.42 22.00 11.51
C LEU A 151 3.91 22.24 11.37
N GLY A 152 3.22 21.47 10.54
CA GLY A 152 1.77 21.57 10.36
C GLY A 152 1.30 21.32 8.92
N GLU A 153 -0.01 21.41 8.72
CA GLU A 153 -0.63 21.36 7.40
C GLU A 153 -0.80 22.76 6.82
N VAL A 154 -0.32 22.97 5.60
CA VAL A 154 -0.46 24.26 4.90
C VAL A 154 -1.78 24.31 4.14
N ARG A 155 -2.11 23.20 3.47
CA ARG A 155 -3.34 22.95 2.70
C ARG A 155 -3.58 21.43 2.65
N PRO A 156 -4.78 20.96 2.29
CA PRO A 156 -5.07 19.53 2.16
C PRO A 156 -3.93 18.77 1.48
N TYR A 157 -3.35 17.80 2.20
CA TYR A 157 -2.30 16.88 1.71
C TYR A 157 -0.94 17.52 1.41
N LYS A 158 -0.73 18.76 1.85
CA LYS A 158 0.52 19.50 1.74
C LYS A 158 0.97 19.98 3.11
N PHE A 159 2.05 19.39 3.59
CA PHE A 159 2.57 19.58 4.93
C PHE A 159 3.83 20.42 4.90
N LEU A 160 4.06 21.15 5.98
CA LEU A 160 5.29 21.87 6.23
C LEU A 160 6.11 21.08 7.24
N VAL A 161 7.37 20.85 6.89
CA VAL A 161 8.32 20.11 7.73
C VAL A 161 9.63 20.89 7.80
N GLN A 162 10.38 20.69 8.87
CA GLN A 162 11.74 21.21 9.01
C GLN A 162 12.74 20.07 8.93
N SER A 163 13.58 20.05 7.91
CA SER A 163 14.58 18.99 7.69
C SER A 163 15.87 19.54 7.10
N LYS A 164 16.96 18.79 7.20
CA LYS A 164 18.21 19.08 6.50
C LYS A 164 18.07 18.62 5.04
N ASN A 165 18.36 19.50 4.09
CA ASN A 165 18.28 19.16 2.66
C ASN A 165 19.62 19.47 1.99
N SER A 166 20.29 18.43 1.51
CA SER A 166 21.60 18.53 0.84
C SER A 166 21.55 19.24 -0.52
N LYS A 167 20.35 19.40 -1.11
CA LYS A 167 20.16 20.07 -2.41
C LYS A 167 19.98 21.59 -2.28
N ILE A 168 19.84 22.13 -1.07
CA ILE A 168 19.68 23.58 -0.84
C ILE A 168 21.03 24.13 -0.38
N GLU A 169 21.51 25.19 -1.06
CA GLU A 169 22.74 25.88 -0.65
C GLU A 169 22.54 26.57 0.71
N GLY A 170 23.38 26.20 1.68
CA GLY A 170 23.34 26.71 3.05
C GLY A 170 23.35 25.58 4.08
N GLU A 171 24.20 25.70 5.10
CA GLU A 171 24.17 24.77 6.22
C GLU A 171 22.97 25.06 7.13
N GLY A 172 22.13 24.06 7.38
CA GLY A 172 21.07 24.17 8.38
C GLY A 172 19.80 23.39 8.07
N PHE A 173 18.82 23.57 8.94
CA PHE A 173 17.47 23.04 8.77
C PHE A 173 16.62 24.01 7.95
N HIS A 174 15.95 23.46 6.94
CA HIS A 174 15.12 24.22 6.02
C HIS A 174 13.64 23.87 6.23
N LYS A 175 12.77 24.85 6.06
CA LYS A 175 11.32 24.63 6.00
C LYS A 175 10.95 24.17 4.59
N ILE A 176 10.47 22.94 4.47
CA ILE A 176 10.21 22.28 3.20
C ILE A 176 8.73 21.93 3.16
N SER A 177 8.12 22.12 2.00
CA SER A 177 6.75 21.67 1.77
C SER A 177 6.77 20.31 1.09
N VAL A 178 6.10 19.33 1.72
CA VAL A 178 6.09 17.93 1.32
C VAL A 178 4.65 17.42 1.20
N LYS A 179 4.46 16.37 0.39
CA LYS A 179 3.16 15.71 0.21
C LYS A 179 2.96 14.58 1.22
N LEU A 180 1.72 14.06 1.29
CA LEU A 180 1.34 13.01 2.23
C LEU A 180 2.22 11.74 2.17
N HIS A 181 2.55 11.30 0.96
CA HIS A 181 3.39 10.12 0.73
C HIS A 181 4.87 10.34 1.09
N GLN A 182 5.27 11.59 1.35
CA GLN A 182 6.64 11.96 1.70
C GLN A 182 6.83 12.11 3.21
N ILE A 183 5.83 11.79 4.04
CA ILE A 183 5.93 11.86 5.50
C ILE A 183 5.46 10.56 6.14
N ARG A 184 6.14 10.10 7.18
CA ARG A 184 5.71 8.95 8.00
C ARG A 184 6.11 9.14 9.47
N PRO A 185 5.48 8.43 10.42
CA PRO A 185 5.88 8.50 11.82
C PRO A 185 7.34 8.12 11.98
N HIS A 186 8.02 8.80 12.90
CA HIS A 186 9.30 8.31 13.38
C HIS A 186 9.09 6.92 14.01
N PRO A 187 9.98 5.94 13.76
CA PRO A 187 9.91 4.65 14.45
C PRO A 187 9.77 4.87 15.96
N PRO A 188 8.83 4.19 16.65
CA PRO A 188 8.65 4.41 18.07
C PRO A 188 9.98 4.18 18.80
N LEU A 189 10.34 5.09 19.70
CA LEU A 189 11.47 4.94 20.61
C LEU A 189 11.14 3.81 21.60
N ALA A 190 11.26 2.58 21.16
CA ALA A 190 11.34 1.46 22.06
C ALA A 190 12.75 1.47 22.65
N GLU A 191 12.86 1.43 23.99
CA GLU A 191 14.11 1.04 24.65
C GLU A 191 14.37 -0.43 24.31
N VAL A 192 14.91 -0.67 23.13
CA VAL A 192 15.37 -1.98 22.70
C VAL A 192 16.81 -2.10 23.21
N LYS A 193 17.03 -3.10 24.08
CA LYS A 193 18.37 -3.51 24.43
C LYS A 193 18.89 -4.37 23.29
N PHE A 194 20.05 -4.02 22.76
CA PHE A 194 20.72 -4.79 21.73
C PHE A 194 21.87 -5.58 22.33
N ASP A 195 22.04 -6.82 21.88
CA ASP A 195 23.16 -7.66 22.27
C ASP A 195 24.38 -7.42 21.35
N VAL A 196 25.59 -7.66 21.86
CA VAL A 196 26.81 -7.63 21.03
C VAL A 196 26.71 -8.72 19.97
N PHE A 197 27.07 -8.38 18.73
CA PHE A 197 26.91 -9.15 17.49
C PHE A 197 25.48 -9.26 16.93
N GLU A 198 24.51 -8.55 17.51
CA GLU A 198 23.17 -8.47 16.93
C GLU A 198 23.17 -7.71 15.60
N LYS A 199 22.46 -8.24 14.60
CA LYS A 199 22.23 -7.54 13.32
C LYS A 199 21.14 -6.50 13.50
N VAL A 200 21.44 -5.27 13.11
CA VAL A 200 20.53 -4.13 13.23
C VAL A 200 20.51 -3.34 11.93
N ASP A 201 19.45 -2.57 11.69
CA ASP A 201 19.49 -1.51 10.69
C ASP A 201 19.91 -0.21 11.39
N ALA A 202 20.97 0.44 10.91
CA ALA A 202 21.49 1.70 11.44
C ALA A 202 21.40 2.81 10.38
N PHE A 203 20.99 4.01 10.80
CA PHE A 203 20.85 5.17 9.92
C PHE A 203 22.14 5.99 9.86
N ASP A 204 22.70 6.18 8.67
CA ASP A 204 23.96 6.94 8.44
C ASP A 204 23.73 8.28 7.71
N GLY A 205 22.58 8.93 7.94
CA GLY A 205 22.27 10.22 7.30
C GLY A 205 21.86 10.15 5.82
N LEU A 206 22.21 9.08 5.11
CA LEU A 206 21.86 8.84 3.70
C LEU A 206 20.85 7.69 3.52
N GLY A 207 20.60 6.90 4.56
CA GLY A 207 19.72 5.72 4.50
C GLY A 207 19.93 4.78 5.67
N TRP A 208 19.06 3.77 5.74
CA TRP A 208 19.17 2.65 6.68
C TRP A 208 20.08 1.57 6.08
N TRP A 209 21.05 1.11 6.87
CA TRP A 209 22.06 0.12 6.47
C TRP A 209 22.06 -1.05 7.42
N VAL A 210 22.23 -2.26 6.90
CA VAL A 210 22.44 -3.45 7.73
C VAL A 210 23.81 -3.35 8.40
N GLY A 211 23.81 -3.31 9.73
CA GLY A 211 24.98 -3.29 10.59
C GLY A 211 24.98 -4.44 11.60
N VAL A 212 26.06 -4.51 12.39
CA VAL A 212 26.23 -5.44 13.50
C VAL A 212 26.71 -4.64 14.70
N ILE A 213 26.08 -4.82 15.86
CA ILE A 213 26.54 -4.22 17.12
C ILE A 213 27.90 -4.85 17.49
N THR A 214 28.94 -4.05 17.71
CA THR A 214 30.29 -4.54 18.09
C THR A 214 30.69 -4.09 19.48
#